data_AF-A0AAQ4D765-F1
#
_entry.id   AF-A0AAQ4D765-F1
#
_cell.length_a   1.000
_cell.length_b   1.000
_cell.length_c   1.000
_cell.angle_alpha   90.00
_cell.angle_beta   90.00
_cell.angle_gamma   90.00
#
_symmetry.space_group_name_H-M   'P 1'
#
loop_
_entity.id
_entity.type
_entity.pdbx_description
1 polymer ?
#
loop_
_entity_poly.entity_id
_entity_poly.type
_entity_poly.pdbx_seq_one_letter_code
_entity_poly.pdbx_strand_id
1 'polypeptide(L)'
;MLRSVLLTLATYLSVASVVPAAVLLLVLQRSRRCRQLFSTWVFYPLLNPLIKHAFEGIRREIMYELNDLVSYDPELRREDAIRVLEVGVGSGRNFNHISRNVRFVAVDHNTSAKSKFLRRQSQYAHIQLEEWILASGEDLAQVPDSHVDAVIATHVLCSVTDVRKLVSECRRVLAPVRISHAQYPPCARTELRQPPS
;
A
#
# COMPACT_ATOMS: atom_id res chain seq x y z
N MET A 1 30.80 19.61 -41.08
CA MET A 1 29.43 19.24 -41.51
C MET A 1 28.87 18.03 -40.77
N LEU A 2 29.57 16.89 -40.68
CA LEU A 2 29.02 15.70 -40.01
C LEU A 2 28.76 15.91 -38.49
N ARG A 3 29.71 16.54 -37.77
CA ARG A 3 29.54 16.85 -36.34
C ARG A 3 28.36 17.78 -36.04
N SER A 4 28.12 18.79 -36.89
CA SER A 4 27.00 19.73 -36.71
C SER A 4 25.65 19.06 -36.99
N VAL A 5 25.57 18.18 -37.98
CA VAL A 5 24.35 17.39 -38.26
C VAL A 5 24.05 16.41 -37.12
N LEU A 6 25.07 15.73 -36.59
CA LEU A 6 24.92 14.81 -35.46
C LEU A 6 24.44 15.52 -34.18
N LEU A 7 24.96 16.72 -33.89
CA LEU A 7 24.52 17.51 -32.74
C LEU A 7 23.06 17.96 -32.87
N THR A 8 22.63 18.41 -34.05
CA THR A 8 21.23 18.80 -34.29
C THR A 8 20.27 17.62 -34.21
N LEU A 9 20.66 16.45 -34.73
CA LEU A 9 19.87 15.23 -34.60
C LEU A 9 19.78 14.77 -33.14
N ALA A 10 20.88 14.83 -32.39
CA ALA A 10 20.90 14.47 -30.98
C ALA A 10 20.02 15.40 -30.12
N THR A 11 20.08 16.71 -30.34
CA THR A 11 19.21 17.67 -29.64
C THR A 11 17.74 17.47 -30.02
N TYR A 12 17.43 17.27 -31.30
CA TYR A 12 16.07 16.99 -31.75
C TYR A 12 15.49 15.71 -31.10
N LEU A 13 16.27 14.61 -31.08
CA LEU A 13 15.88 13.36 -30.42
C LEU A 13 15.70 13.52 -28.91
N SER A 14 16.52 14.34 -28.25
CA SER A 14 16.36 14.65 -26.83
C SER A 14 15.07 15.42 -26.54
N VAL A 15 14.74 16.45 -27.34
CA VAL A 15 13.51 17.24 -27.16
C VAL A 15 12.28 16.40 -27.48
N ALA A 16 12.33 15.60 -28.55
CA ALA A 16 11.24 14.71 -28.97
C ALA A 16 10.93 13.59 -27.96
N SER A 17 11.84 13.27 -27.04
CA SER A 17 11.61 12.29 -25.97
C SER A 17 11.27 12.94 -24.63
N VAL A 18 11.95 14.04 -24.27
CA VAL A 18 11.75 14.73 -22.99
C VAL A 18 10.41 15.44 -22.93
N VAL A 19 9.97 16.10 -24.02
CA VAL A 19 8.72 16.86 -24.02
C VAL A 19 7.50 15.94 -23.85
N PRO A 20 7.34 14.83 -24.59
CA PRO A 20 6.24 13.90 -24.35
C PRO A 20 6.29 13.26 -22.97
N ALA A 21 7.48 12.95 -22.45
CA ALA A 21 7.63 12.41 -21.10
C ALA A 21 7.20 13.42 -20.03
N ALA A 22 7.58 14.70 -20.17
CA ALA A 22 7.17 15.77 -19.27
C ALA A 22 5.65 16.02 -19.34
N VAL A 23 5.08 16.04 -20.55
CA VAL A 23 3.63 16.18 -20.75
C VAL A 23 2.89 14.99 -20.13
N LEU A 24 3.37 13.77 -20.34
CA LEU A 24 2.82 12.57 -19.71
C LEU A 24 2.88 12.67 -18.19
N LEU A 25 4.02 13.05 -17.61
CA LEU A 25 4.17 13.24 -16.16
C LEU A 25 3.18 14.28 -15.62
N LEU A 26 3.02 15.41 -16.30
CA LEU A 26 2.05 16.44 -15.92
C LEU A 26 0.60 15.93 -15.99
N VAL A 27 0.24 15.19 -17.05
CA VAL A 27 -1.10 14.59 -17.19
C VAL A 27 -1.36 13.56 -16.07
N LEU A 28 -0.36 12.73 -15.76
CA LEU A 28 -0.44 11.75 -14.67
C LEU A 28 -0.54 12.43 -13.30
N GLN A 29 0.19 13.53 -13.06
CA GLN A 29 0.10 14.31 -11.83
C GLN A 29 -1.29 14.97 -11.69
N ARG A 30 -1.88 15.45 -12.78
CA ARG A 30 -3.16 16.19 -12.76
C ARG A 30 -4.40 15.29 -12.63
N SER A 31 -4.39 14.07 -13.18
CA SER A 31 -5.59 13.23 -13.29
C SER A 31 -5.44 11.85 -12.64
N ARG A 32 -6.26 11.57 -11.62
CA ARG A 32 -6.32 10.25 -10.95
C ARG A 32 -6.71 9.12 -11.92
N ARG A 33 -7.67 9.38 -12.82
CA ARG A 33 -8.09 8.41 -13.84
C ARG A 33 -6.96 8.09 -14.81
N CYS A 34 -6.23 9.09 -15.28
CA CYS A 34 -5.08 8.88 -16.17
C CYS A 34 -3.97 8.10 -15.45
N ARG A 35 -3.71 8.41 -14.17
CA ARG A 35 -2.76 7.65 -13.33
C ARG A 35 -3.15 6.18 -13.18
N GLN A 36 -4.41 5.90 -12.89
CA GLN A 36 -4.93 4.54 -12.77
C GLN A 36 -4.88 3.77 -14.09
N LEU A 37 -5.27 4.41 -15.19
CA LEU A 37 -5.22 3.81 -16.52
C LEU A 37 -3.79 3.55 -16.96
N PHE A 38 -2.89 4.53 -16.83
CA PHE A 38 -1.47 4.36 -17.11
C PHE A 38 -0.85 3.26 -16.25
N SER A 39 -1.17 3.24 -14.96
CA SER A 39 -0.71 2.19 -14.07
C SER A 39 -1.16 0.81 -14.57
N THR A 40 -2.46 0.65 -14.84
CA THR A 40 -3.06 -0.63 -15.26
C THR A 40 -2.63 -1.10 -16.65
N TRP A 41 -2.56 -0.19 -17.62
CA TRP A 41 -2.37 -0.50 -19.03
C TRP A 41 -0.93 -0.38 -19.51
N VAL A 42 -0.07 0.35 -18.79
CA VAL A 42 1.32 0.59 -19.20
C VAL A 42 2.29 0.09 -18.14
N PHE A 43 2.21 0.62 -16.91
CA PHE A 43 3.18 0.30 -15.85
C PHE A 43 3.13 -1.17 -15.42
N TYR A 44 1.94 -1.69 -15.10
CA TYR A 44 1.76 -3.08 -14.70
C TYR A 44 2.19 -4.07 -15.80
N PRO A 45 1.71 -4.06 -17.05
CA PRO A 45 2.11 -5.06 -18.03
C PRO A 45 3.59 -5.00 -18.40
N LEU A 46 4.20 -3.81 -18.42
CA LEU A 46 5.60 -3.63 -18.79
C LEU A 46 6.58 -4.00 -17.67
N LEU A 47 6.29 -3.61 -16.42
CA LEU A 47 7.22 -3.72 -15.30
C LEU A 47 6.96 -4.96 -14.42
N ASN A 48 5.73 -5.48 -14.40
CA ASN A 48 5.34 -6.58 -13.52
C ASN A 48 6.16 -7.88 -13.73
N PRO A 49 6.49 -8.34 -14.95
CA PRO A 49 7.26 -9.58 -15.10
C PRO A 49 8.63 -9.54 -14.40
N LEU A 50 9.26 -8.36 -14.39
CA LEU A 50 10.58 -8.14 -13.81
C LEU A 50 10.52 -7.95 -12.29
N ILE A 51 9.52 -7.21 -11.79
CA ILE A 51 9.48 -6.82 -10.37
C ILE A 51 8.54 -7.71 -9.54
N LYS A 52 7.68 -8.53 -10.15
CA LYS A 52 6.72 -9.38 -9.44
C LYS A 52 7.39 -10.29 -8.42
N HIS A 53 8.50 -10.94 -8.77
CA HIS A 53 9.22 -11.83 -7.85
C HIS A 53 9.80 -11.08 -6.65
N ALA A 54 10.36 -9.89 -6.87
CA ALA A 54 10.85 -9.03 -5.79
C ALA A 54 9.70 -8.57 -4.88
N PHE A 55 8.57 -8.15 -5.46
CA PHE A 55 7.39 -7.74 -4.69
C PHE A 55 6.74 -8.92 -3.93
N GLU A 56 6.80 -10.15 -4.44
CA GLU A 56 6.29 -11.33 -3.72
C GLU A 56 7.14 -11.66 -2.48
N GLY A 57 8.47 -11.53 -2.57
CA GLY A 57 9.36 -11.66 -1.41
C GLY A 57 9.05 -10.62 -0.33
N ILE A 58 9.04 -9.34 -0.71
CA ILE A 58 8.73 -8.22 0.20
C ILE A 58 7.34 -8.37 0.81
N ARG A 59 6.33 -8.76 0.01
CA ARG A 59 4.97 -8.99 0.50
C ARG A 59 4.94 -10.09 1.57
N ARG A 60 5.67 -11.19 1.35
CA ARG A 60 5.73 -12.28 2.31
C ARG A 60 6.33 -11.81 3.64
N GLU A 61 7.46 -11.10 3.59
CA GLU A 61 8.13 -10.58 4.79
C GLU A 61 7.22 -9.63 5.57
N ILE A 62 6.60 -8.65 4.90
CA ILE A 62 5.70 -7.69 5.55
C ILE A 62 4.49 -8.39 6.19
N MET A 63 3.91 -9.39 5.53
CA MET A 63 2.78 -10.13 6.12
C MET A 63 3.22 -11.05 7.27
N TYR A 64 4.47 -11.51 7.27
CA TYR A 64 5.01 -12.33 8.35
C TYR A 64 5.10 -11.57 9.67
N GLU A 65 5.44 -10.27 9.63
CA GLU A 65 5.45 -9.38 10.80
C GLU A 65 4.09 -9.32 11.50
N LEU A 66 2.99 -9.61 10.79
CA LEU A 66 1.68 -9.67 11.40
C LEU A 66 1.58 -10.80 12.43
N ASN A 67 2.36 -11.88 12.32
CA ASN A 67 2.30 -13.06 13.20
C ASN A 67 2.73 -12.76 14.64
N ASP A 68 3.61 -11.79 14.84
CA ASP A 68 4.14 -11.47 16.16
C ASP A 68 3.32 -10.38 16.89
N LEU A 69 2.29 -9.84 16.23
CA LEU A 69 1.42 -8.83 16.82
C LEU A 69 0.47 -9.44 17.86
N VAL A 70 0.21 -8.68 18.92
CA VAL A 70 -0.82 -8.99 19.91
C VAL A 70 -1.87 -7.90 19.85
N SER A 71 -3.13 -8.30 19.66
CA SER A 71 -4.22 -7.34 19.50
C SER A 71 -4.38 -6.44 20.72
N TYR A 72 -4.63 -5.16 20.48
CA TYR A 72 -5.02 -4.20 21.50
C TYR A 72 -6.39 -4.56 22.09
N ASP A 73 -7.27 -5.12 21.26
CA ASP A 73 -8.62 -5.56 21.60
C ASP A 73 -8.58 -6.84 22.46
N PRO A 74 -9.10 -6.80 23.71
CA PRO A 74 -9.10 -7.97 24.59
C PRO A 74 -9.89 -9.16 24.05
N GLU A 75 -10.91 -8.93 23.23
CA GLU A 75 -11.72 -10.01 22.66
C GLU A 75 -10.94 -10.75 21.58
N LEU A 76 -10.37 -10.01 20.64
CA LEU A 76 -9.54 -10.59 19.58
C LEU A 76 -8.30 -11.29 20.14
N ARG A 77 -7.72 -10.77 21.22
CA ARG A 77 -6.61 -11.45 21.90
C ARG A 77 -6.97 -12.84 22.42
N ARG A 78 -8.21 -13.04 22.91
CA ARG A 78 -8.68 -14.38 23.35
C ARG A 78 -8.89 -15.33 22.18
N GLU A 79 -9.16 -14.80 20.99
CA GLU A 79 -9.33 -15.55 19.75
C GLU A 79 -8.02 -15.77 18.98
N ASP A 80 -6.88 -15.34 19.53
CA ASP A 80 -5.58 -15.28 18.82
C ASP A 80 -5.67 -14.55 17.46
N ALA A 81 -6.51 -13.52 17.42
CA ALA A 81 -6.77 -12.71 16.24
C ALA A 81 -6.25 -11.28 16.41
N ILE A 82 -6.01 -10.61 15.29
CA ILE A 82 -5.74 -9.17 15.22
C ILE A 82 -6.69 -8.49 14.24
N ARG A 83 -6.96 -7.20 14.44
CA ARG A 83 -7.70 -6.37 13.48
C ARG A 83 -6.74 -5.69 12.52
N VAL A 84 -6.92 -5.94 11.23
CA VAL A 84 -6.04 -5.45 10.17
C VAL A 84 -6.86 -4.66 9.17
N LEU A 85 -6.38 -3.46 8.83
CA LEU A 85 -6.91 -2.67 7.74
C LEU A 85 -5.99 -2.78 6.52
N GLU A 86 -6.53 -3.10 5.34
CA GLU A 86 -5.78 -2.97 4.08
C GLU A 86 -6.35 -1.84 3.24
N VAL A 87 -5.48 -0.88 2.90
CA VAL A 87 -5.76 0.18 1.94
C VAL A 87 -5.46 -0.35 0.53
N GLY A 88 -6.34 -0.07 -0.42
CA GLY A 88 -6.22 -0.48 -1.82
C GLY A 88 -6.12 -1.98 -1.98
N VAL A 89 -6.99 -2.70 -1.28
CA VAL A 89 -6.97 -4.17 -1.20
C VAL A 89 -7.14 -4.87 -2.55
N GLY A 90 -7.78 -4.19 -3.50
CA GLY A 90 -8.12 -4.71 -4.81
C GLY A 90 -8.82 -6.06 -4.70
N SER A 91 -8.24 -7.10 -5.30
CA SER A 91 -8.80 -8.45 -5.29
C SER A 91 -8.30 -9.33 -4.15
N GLY A 92 -7.64 -8.79 -3.11
CA GLY A 92 -7.11 -9.55 -1.97
C GLY A 92 -5.81 -10.31 -2.28
N ARG A 93 -4.85 -9.66 -2.96
CA ARG A 93 -3.60 -10.34 -3.38
C ARG A 93 -2.69 -10.75 -2.21
N ASN A 94 -2.83 -10.13 -1.04
CA ASN A 94 -1.98 -10.40 0.11
C ASN A 94 -2.42 -11.64 0.92
N PHE A 95 -3.64 -12.15 0.70
CA PHE A 95 -4.21 -13.26 1.49
C PHE A 95 -3.35 -14.52 1.52
N ASN A 96 -2.66 -14.82 0.42
CA ASN A 96 -1.76 -15.96 0.32
C ASN A 96 -0.58 -15.93 1.32
N HIS A 97 -0.31 -14.76 1.92
CA HIS A 97 0.83 -14.54 2.80
C HIS A 97 0.43 -14.23 4.25
N ILE A 98 -0.87 -14.11 4.52
CA ILE A 98 -1.38 -13.95 5.89
C ILE A 98 -1.63 -15.36 6.44
N SER A 99 -0.94 -15.73 7.51
CA SER A 99 -1.00 -17.07 8.11
C SER A 99 -1.74 -17.15 9.45
N ARG A 100 -2.16 -16.01 10.01
CA ARG A 100 -2.83 -15.93 11.31
C ARG A 100 -4.29 -15.52 11.20
N ASN A 101 -5.06 -15.67 12.28
CA ASN A 101 -6.43 -15.17 12.33
C ASN A 101 -6.46 -13.64 12.27
N VAL A 102 -7.22 -13.10 11.32
CA VAL A 102 -7.38 -11.64 11.16
C VAL A 102 -8.85 -11.28 11.01
N ARG A 103 -9.24 -10.23 11.73
CA ARG A 103 -10.43 -9.43 11.48
C ARG A 103 -10.06 -8.35 10.48
N PHE A 104 -10.71 -8.32 9.33
CA PHE A 104 -10.21 -7.61 8.16
C PHE A 104 -11.12 -6.46 7.77
N VAL A 105 -10.55 -5.25 7.73
CA VAL A 105 -11.21 -4.05 7.21
C VAL A 105 -10.62 -3.73 5.84
N ALA A 106 -11.43 -3.83 4.80
CA ALA A 106 -11.02 -3.65 3.42
C ALA A 106 -11.38 -2.25 2.92
N VAL A 107 -10.39 -1.44 2.53
CA VAL A 107 -10.61 -0.11 1.96
C VAL A 107 -10.17 -0.10 0.50
N ASP A 108 -11.07 0.23 -0.42
CA ASP A 108 -10.72 0.45 -1.83
C ASP A 108 -11.67 1.45 -2.48
N HIS A 109 -11.20 2.23 -3.44
CA HIS A 109 -12.05 3.15 -4.21
C HIS A 109 -12.67 2.46 -5.44
N ASN A 110 -12.19 1.27 -5.82
CA ASN A 110 -12.63 0.54 -6.99
C ASN A 110 -13.81 -0.39 -6.66
N THR A 111 -15.01 0.04 -7.01
CA THR A 111 -16.26 -0.73 -6.86
C THR A 111 -16.21 -2.10 -7.55
N SER A 112 -15.47 -2.22 -8.65
CA SER A 112 -15.38 -3.45 -9.45
C SER A 112 -14.50 -4.53 -8.81
N ALA A 113 -13.72 -4.17 -7.78
CA ALA A 113 -12.82 -5.10 -7.11
C ALA A 113 -13.54 -5.97 -6.07
N LYS A 114 -14.64 -5.47 -5.47
CA LYS A 114 -15.35 -6.09 -4.34
C LYS A 114 -15.77 -7.54 -4.61
N SER A 115 -16.36 -7.83 -5.77
CA SER A 115 -16.82 -9.19 -6.10
C SER A 115 -15.66 -10.19 -6.23
N LYS A 116 -14.53 -9.76 -6.80
CA LYS A 116 -13.32 -10.58 -6.91
C LYS A 116 -12.66 -10.78 -5.54
N PHE A 117 -12.66 -9.74 -4.72
CA PHE A 117 -12.20 -9.79 -3.34
C PHE A 117 -12.99 -10.82 -2.53
N LEU A 118 -14.32 -10.72 -2.50
CA LEU A 118 -15.17 -11.61 -1.69
C LEU A 118 -15.00 -13.08 -2.10
N ARG A 119 -14.98 -13.37 -3.41
CA ARG A 119 -14.72 -14.73 -3.91
C ARG A 119 -13.35 -15.28 -3.52
N ARG A 120 -12.36 -14.40 -3.36
CA ARG A 120 -11.02 -14.81 -2.93
C ARG A 120 -10.99 -15.00 -1.42
N GLN A 121 -11.52 -14.06 -0.65
CA GLN A 121 -11.57 -14.11 0.81
C GLN A 121 -12.30 -15.37 1.29
N SER A 122 -13.36 -15.82 0.60
CA SER A 122 -14.07 -17.05 0.96
C SER A 122 -13.21 -18.32 0.90
N GLN A 123 -12.00 -18.27 0.32
CA GLN A 123 -11.04 -19.38 0.29
C GLN A 123 -10.09 -19.38 1.50
N TYR A 124 -10.13 -18.34 2.34
CA TYR A 124 -9.23 -18.13 3.49
C TYR A 124 -10.05 -17.92 4.77
N ALA A 125 -10.43 -19.01 5.43
CA ALA A 125 -11.32 -18.96 6.60
C ALA A 125 -10.75 -18.17 7.79
N HIS A 126 -9.43 -18.09 7.93
CA HIS A 126 -8.74 -17.31 8.97
C HIS A 126 -8.79 -15.79 8.71
N ILE A 127 -9.20 -15.36 7.52
CA ILE A 127 -9.39 -13.95 7.17
C ILE A 127 -10.88 -13.66 7.24
N GLN A 128 -11.35 -12.99 8.27
CA GLN A 128 -12.77 -12.69 8.46
C GLN A 128 -13.03 -11.22 8.12
N LEU A 129 -13.74 -10.96 7.02
CA LEU A 129 -14.11 -9.60 6.62
C LEU A 129 -15.10 -9.00 7.64
N GLU A 130 -14.70 -7.92 8.31
CA GLU A 130 -15.61 -7.12 9.14
C GLU A 130 -16.32 -6.07 8.28
N GLU A 131 -15.57 -5.34 7.45
CA GLU A 131 -16.12 -4.23 6.69
C GLU A 131 -15.45 -4.05 5.32
N TRP A 132 -16.25 -3.66 4.33
CA TRP A 132 -15.77 -3.16 3.04
C TRP A 132 -16.13 -1.68 2.90
N ILE A 133 -15.11 -0.83 2.89
CA ILE A 133 -15.23 0.62 2.83
C ILE A 133 -14.86 1.10 1.43
N LEU A 134 -15.83 1.73 0.76
CA LEU A 134 -15.61 2.37 -0.54
C LEU A 134 -15.01 3.77 -0.35
N ALA A 135 -13.69 3.84 -0.20
CA ALA A 135 -12.99 5.11 0.02
C ALA A 135 -11.56 5.10 -0.55
N SER A 136 -10.96 6.29 -0.67
CA SER A 136 -9.52 6.41 -0.90
C SER A 136 -8.75 6.25 0.40
N GLY A 137 -7.50 5.78 0.36
CA GLY A 137 -6.66 5.69 1.56
C GLY A 137 -6.39 7.01 2.29
N GLU A 138 -6.57 8.15 1.60
CA GLU A 138 -6.45 9.50 2.16
C GLU A 138 -7.69 9.95 2.95
N ASP A 139 -8.70 9.09 3.04
CA ASP A 139 -9.98 9.33 3.71
C ASP A 139 -10.47 8.03 4.35
N LEU A 140 -10.05 7.82 5.60
CA LEU A 140 -10.46 6.69 6.42
C LEU A 140 -11.48 7.11 7.47
N ALA A 141 -12.29 8.15 7.21
CA ALA A 141 -13.23 8.70 8.20
C ALA A 141 -14.28 7.69 8.70
N GLN A 142 -14.56 6.63 7.93
CA GLN A 142 -15.44 5.52 8.34
C GLN A 142 -14.77 4.57 9.34
N VAL A 143 -13.45 4.65 9.51
CA VAL A 143 -12.67 3.84 10.45
C VAL A 143 -12.41 4.67 11.72
N PRO A 144 -12.78 4.18 12.91
CA PRO A 144 -12.54 4.90 14.15
C PRO A 144 -11.05 5.10 14.46
N ASP A 145 -10.76 6.09 15.30
CA ASP A 145 -9.42 6.30 15.85
C ASP A 145 -9.00 5.10 16.70
N SER A 146 -7.72 4.72 16.66
CA SER A 146 -7.14 3.66 17.48
C SER A 146 -7.90 2.32 17.41
N HIS A 147 -8.41 1.97 16.24
CA HIS A 147 -9.32 0.84 16.05
C HIS A 147 -8.63 -0.44 15.58
N VAL A 148 -7.55 -0.32 14.79
CA VAL A 148 -6.91 -1.45 14.12
C VAL A 148 -5.50 -1.69 14.64
N ASP A 149 -5.08 -2.95 14.71
CA ASP A 149 -3.75 -3.34 15.21
C ASP A 149 -2.65 -3.12 14.16
N ALA A 150 -3.00 -3.24 12.87
CA ALA A 150 -2.08 -3.03 11.76
C ALA A 150 -2.77 -2.43 10.52
N VAL A 151 -1.98 -1.70 9.74
CA VAL A 151 -2.39 -1.15 8.44
C VAL A 151 -1.46 -1.65 7.34
N ILE A 152 -2.04 -2.23 6.28
CA ILE A 152 -1.34 -2.73 5.10
C ILE A 152 -1.55 -1.77 3.92
N ALA A 153 -0.45 -1.41 3.24
CA ALA A 153 -0.47 -0.56 2.03
C ALA A 153 0.63 -0.96 1.03
N THR A 154 0.48 -2.11 0.35
CA THR A 154 1.56 -2.70 -0.49
C THR A 154 1.65 -2.15 -1.93
N HIS A 155 0.57 -1.60 -2.51
CA HIS A 155 0.56 -1.02 -3.87
C HIS A 155 -0.27 0.26 -4.00
N VAL A 156 -0.41 0.99 -2.90
CA VAL A 156 -1.29 2.16 -2.83
C VAL A 156 -0.57 3.49 -3.08
N LEU A 157 0.70 3.58 -2.67
CA LEU A 157 1.43 4.85 -2.63
C LEU A 157 1.58 5.53 -4.00
N CYS A 158 1.62 4.76 -5.09
CA CYS A 158 1.68 5.30 -6.45
C CYS A 158 0.36 5.92 -6.95
N SER A 159 -0.75 5.65 -6.26
CA SER A 159 -2.10 6.02 -6.68
C SER A 159 -2.74 7.14 -5.87
N VAL A 160 -2.24 7.39 -4.66
CA VAL A 160 -2.72 8.47 -3.77
C VAL A 160 -2.24 9.84 -4.23
N THR A 161 -2.98 10.89 -3.88
CA THR A 161 -2.60 12.28 -4.20
C THR A 161 -1.75 12.93 -3.13
N ASP A 162 -1.96 12.57 -1.87
CA ASP A 162 -1.29 13.10 -0.70
C ASP A 162 -0.86 11.94 0.22
N VAL A 163 0.42 11.57 0.10
CA VAL A 163 1.03 10.53 0.93
C VAL A 163 1.06 10.94 2.41
N ARG A 164 1.21 12.23 2.72
CA ARG A 164 1.22 12.70 4.12
C ARG A 164 -0.14 12.50 4.75
N LYS A 165 -1.22 12.81 4.01
CA LYS A 165 -2.58 12.57 4.48
C LYS A 165 -2.87 11.09 4.71
N LEU A 166 -2.50 10.21 3.77
CA LEU A 166 -2.60 8.76 3.97
C LEU A 166 -1.87 8.32 5.24
N VAL A 167 -0.61 8.72 5.42
CA VAL A 167 0.18 8.33 6.61
C VAL A 167 -0.44 8.88 7.90
N SER A 168 -1.00 10.09 7.87
CA SER A 168 -1.73 10.67 9.00
C SER A 168 -2.97 9.84 9.36
N GLU A 169 -3.76 9.44 8.37
CA GLU A 169 -4.93 8.58 8.57
C GLU A 169 -4.53 7.20 9.09
N CYS A 170 -3.49 6.59 8.52
CA CYS A 170 -2.94 5.33 9.03
C CYS A 170 -2.55 5.44 10.52
N ARG A 171 -1.87 6.53 10.90
CA ARG A 171 -1.50 6.77 12.31
C ARG A 171 -2.72 6.96 13.22
N ARG A 172 -3.75 7.66 12.73
CA ARG A 172 -4.99 7.92 13.49
C ARG A 172 -5.73 6.61 13.80
N VAL A 173 -5.88 5.73 12.81
CA VAL A 173 -6.64 4.49 12.96
C VAL A 173 -5.88 3.39 13.69
N LEU A 174 -4.54 3.45 13.72
CA LEU A 174 -3.72 2.48 14.44
C LEU A 174 -3.91 2.59 15.95
N ALA A 175 -4.23 1.46 16.57
CA ALA A 175 -4.28 1.33 18.02
C ALA A 175 -2.88 1.50 18.64
N PRO A 176 -2.78 1.92 19.91
CA PRO A 176 -1.52 1.98 20.62
C PRO A 176 -0.82 0.61 20.63
N VAL A 177 0.45 0.58 20.24
CA VAL A 177 1.24 -0.66 20.20
C VAL A 177 1.46 -1.18 21.63
N ARG A 178 0.95 -2.37 21.94
CA ARG A 178 1.36 -3.15 23.12
C ARG A 178 2.51 -4.07 22.73
N ILE A 179 3.73 -3.60 22.96
CA ILE A 179 4.94 -4.40 22.75
C ILE A 179 4.98 -5.48 23.83
N SER A 180 4.73 -6.73 23.44
CA SER A 180 4.70 -7.88 24.37
C SER A 180 6.11 -8.36 24.74
N HIS A 181 7.09 -8.16 23.86
CA HIS A 181 8.51 -8.26 24.15
C HIS A 181 9.24 -7.34 23.17
N ALA A 182 10.17 -6.53 23.69
CA ALA A 182 10.98 -5.62 22.88
C ALA A 182 11.96 -6.40 22.00
N GLN A 183 11.50 -6.83 20.83
CA GLN A 183 12.38 -7.17 19.71
C GLN A 183 12.17 -6.13 18.62
N TYR A 184 12.78 -4.96 18.85
CA TYR A 184 13.16 -4.14 17.72
C TYR A 184 14.30 -4.86 16.98
N PRO A 185 14.24 -5.01 15.65
CA PRO A 185 15.44 -5.32 14.89
C PRO A 185 16.49 -4.22 15.18
N PRO A 186 17.78 -4.56 15.39
CA PRO A 186 18.79 -3.63 15.87
C PRO A 186 19.04 -2.37 15.01
N CYS A 187 18.40 -2.23 13.85
CA CYS A 187 18.62 -1.12 12.93
C CYS A 187 17.87 0.18 13.26
N ALA A 188 16.89 0.21 14.16
CA ALA A 188 16.07 1.40 14.40
C ALA A 188 16.46 2.24 15.64
N ARG A 189 17.58 1.93 16.32
CA ARG A 189 17.97 2.59 17.59
C ARG A 189 18.61 3.97 17.42
N THR A 190 18.86 4.44 16.21
CA THR A 190 19.49 5.75 15.98
C THR A 190 18.43 6.76 15.56
N GLU A 191 18.29 7.86 16.32
CA GLU A 191 17.56 9.11 16.00
C GLU A 191 16.18 9.37 16.60
N LEU A 192 15.96 9.02 17.87
CA LEU A 192 15.02 9.76 18.72
C LEU A 192 15.67 10.11 20.07
N ARG A 193 16.75 10.90 20.04
CA ARG A 193 17.11 11.73 21.19
C ARG A 193 16.24 12.98 21.13
N GLN A 194 15.40 13.18 22.12
CA GLN A 194 14.74 14.47 22.34
C GLN A 194 15.80 15.57 22.56
N PRO A 195 15.56 16.81 22.07
CA PRO A 195 16.47 17.92 22.34
C PRO A 195 16.44 18.27 23.83
N PRO A 196 17.57 18.69 24.42
CA PRO A 196 17.61 19.11 25.82
C PRO A 196 16.81 20.39 26.03
N SER A 197 16.25 20.49 27.25
CA SER A 197 15.49 21.60 27.83
C SER A 197 16.23 22.95 27.79
#